data_AF-A0A6P0NVJ8-F1
#
_entry.id   AF-A0A6P0NVJ8-F1
#
_cell.length_a   1.000
_cell.length_b   1.000
_cell.length_c   1.000
_cell.angle_alpha   90.00
_cell.angle_beta   90.00
_cell.angle_gamma   90.00
#
_symmetry.space_group_name_H-M   'P 1'
#
loop_
_entity.id
_entity.type
_entity.pdbx_description
1 polymer ?
#
loop_
_entity_poly.entity_id
_entity_poly.type
_entity_poly.pdbx_seq_one_letter_code
_entity_poly.pdbx_strand_id
1 'polypeptide(L)'
;MWNSQQTEWVKDIYQEKDSVFICFQIAEKIGIKSALGIPIILDKQVLAILVFFHKFSQTLDQNSIQLVNAVATQLGGLIQRKKSELALKKANQNLKLIASFDILTSLANRRTFDEYFHQKWEQLIPFLKNFSTLC
;
A
#
# COMPACT_ATOMS: atom_id res chain seq x y z
N MET A 1 21.55 7.45 1.89
CA MET A 1 20.49 6.82 1.06
C MET A 1 19.60 7.78 0.27
N TRP A 2 18.88 8.73 0.89
CA TRP A 2 17.90 9.59 0.19
C TRP A 2 18.52 10.47 -0.91
N ASN A 3 19.70 11.04 -0.65
CA ASN A 3 20.45 11.81 -1.64
C ASN A 3 21.32 10.93 -2.55
N SER A 4 21.92 9.85 -2.00
CA SER A 4 22.83 8.99 -2.75
C SER A 4 22.12 8.10 -3.75
N GLN A 5 20.84 7.76 -3.51
CA GLN A 5 20.06 6.80 -4.30
C GLN A 5 20.77 5.45 -4.45
N GLN A 6 21.63 5.14 -3.50
CA GLN A 6 22.45 3.93 -3.47
C GLN A 6 22.08 3.07 -2.27
N THR A 7 22.22 1.77 -2.47
CA THR A 7 22.12 0.76 -1.44
C THR A 7 23.26 0.92 -0.45
N GLU A 8 22.94 0.92 0.83
CA GLU A 8 23.90 1.13 1.92
C GLU A 8 23.88 -0.09 2.85
N TRP A 9 25.07 -0.65 3.10
CA TRP A 9 25.27 -1.78 3.99
C TRP A 9 26.01 -1.35 5.24
N VAL A 10 25.39 -1.54 6.41
CA VAL A 10 26.00 -1.32 7.72
C VAL A 10 26.39 -2.68 8.29
N LYS A 11 27.69 -2.98 8.26
CA LYS A 11 28.25 -4.27 8.69
C LYS A 11 28.14 -4.51 10.20
N ASP A 12 28.33 -3.45 10.97
CA ASP A 12 28.16 -3.47 12.42
C ASP A 12 27.61 -2.14 12.90
N ILE A 13 26.35 -2.14 13.31
CA ILE A 13 25.61 -0.95 13.74
C ILE A 13 26.19 -0.35 15.03
N TYR A 14 26.93 -1.12 15.85
CA TYR A 14 27.53 -0.64 17.09
C TYR A 14 28.86 0.08 16.87
N GLN A 15 29.48 -0.08 15.69
CA GLN A 15 30.78 0.54 15.38
C GLN A 15 30.64 1.85 14.60
N GLU A 16 29.51 2.08 13.95
CA GLU A 16 29.23 3.35 13.27
C GLU A 16 28.69 4.39 14.26
N LYS A 17 29.53 5.39 14.58
CA LYS A 17 29.20 6.48 15.53
C LYS A 17 28.21 7.50 14.97
N ASP A 18 28.02 7.54 13.65
CA ASP A 18 27.10 8.47 13.00
C ASP A 18 25.76 7.81 12.68
N SER A 19 24.97 7.60 13.74
CA SER A 19 23.51 7.81 13.82
C SER A 19 22.61 7.63 12.58
N VAL A 20 22.85 6.63 11.72
CA VAL A 20 21.87 6.24 10.66
C VAL A 20 20.67 5.51 11.29
N PHE A 21 20.84 4.97 12.50
CA PHE A 21 19.83 4.16 13.16
C PHE A 21 19.02 4.97 14.19
N ILE A 22 17.89 5.53 13.74
CA ILE A 22 16.94 6.28 14.59
C ILE A 22 16.47 5.45 15.82
N CYS A 23 16.59 4.12 15.79
CA CYS A 23 16.17 3.22 16.86
C CYS A 23 17.30 2.35 17.44
N PHE A 24 18.51 2.87 17.62
CA PHE A 24 19.67 2.12 18.12
C PHE A 24 19.37 1.30 19.39
N GLN A 25 18.70 1.91 20.37
CA GLN A 25 18.33 1.24 21.63
C GLN A 25 17.40 0.03 21.44
N ILE A 26 16.53 0.06 20.41
CA ILE A 26 15.65 -1.06 20.09
C ILE A 26 16.45 -2.15 19.41
N ALA A 27 17.32 -1.78 18.45
CA ALA A 27 18.22 -2.71 17.77
C ALA A 27 19.14 -3.47 18.74
N GLU A 28 19.66 -2.77 19.75
CA GLU A 28 20.45 -3.35 20.85
C GLU A 28 19.67 -4.39 21.64
N LYS A 29 18.47 -4.02 22.13
CA LYS A 29 17.62 -4.92 22.93
C LYS A 29 17.23 -6.19 22.19
N ILE A 30 17.07 -6.15 20.86
CA ILE A 30 16.67 -7.31 20.05
C ILE A 30 17.85 -8.00 19.35
N GLY A 31 19.07 -7.51 19.57
CA GLY A 31 20.32 -8.10 19.10
C GLY A 31 20.57 -7.97 17.59
N ILE A 32 20.05 -6.92 16.94
CA ILE A 32 20.38 -6.61 15.54
C ILE A 32 21.82 -6.11 15.50
N LYS A 33 22.62 -6.65 14.59
CA LYS A 33 24.04 -6.27 14.42
C LYS A 33 24.34 -5.60 13.09
N SER A 34 23.58 -5.90 12.04
CA SER A 34 23.81 -5.33 10.72
C SER A 34 22.51 -5.03 9.98
N ALA A 35 22.56 -4.08 9.05
CA ALA A 35 21.40 -3.64 8.28
C ALA A 35 21.76 -3.35 6.82
N LEU A 36 20.88 -3.75 5.90
CA LEU A 36 20.93 -3.42 4.48
C LEU A 36 19.75 -2.53 4.14
N GLY A 37 20.03 -1.29 3.75
CA GLY A 37 19.02 -0.41 3.17
C GLY A 37 19.09 -0.45 1.65
N ILE A 38 17.96 -0.67 0.98
CA ILE A 38 17.84 -0.59 -0.48
C ILE A 38 16.78 0.45 -0.84
N PRO A 39 17.14 1.50 -1.60
CA PRO A 39 16.17 2.47 -2.06
C PRO A 39 15.31 1.87 -3.18
N ILE A 40 14.01 2.03 -3.08
CA ILE A 40 13.06 1.74 -4.16
C ILE A 40 12.91 3.03 -4.97
N ILE A 41 13.44 3.03 -6.20
CA ILE A 41 13.54 4.23 -7.04
C ILE A 41 12.58 4.11 -8.22
N LEU A 42 11.93 5.23 -8.55
CA LEU A 42 11.18 5.42 -9.80
C LEU A 42 11.44 6.84 -10.30
N ASP A 43 11.70 7.01 -11.60
CA ASP A 43 11.92 8.32 -12.23
C ASP A 43 12.93 9.22 -11.47
N LYS A 44 14.02 8.62 -10.97
CA LYS A 44 15.07 9.28 -10.17
C LYS A 44 14.58 9.85 -8.84
N GLN A 45 13.46 9.35 -8.30
CA GLN A 45 12.96 9.67 -6.97
C GLN A 45 12.91 8.41 -6.11
N VAL A 46 13.34 8.53 -4.85
CA VAL A 46 13.22 7.44 -3.86
C VAL A 46 11.78 7.40 -3.37
N LEU A 47 11.03 6.36 -3.74
CA LEU A 47 9.65 6.15 -3.32
C LEU A 47 9.53 5.58 -1.90
N ALA A 48 10.49 4.74 -1.52
CA ALA A 48 10.58 4.06 -0.23
C ALA A 48 12.00 3.50 -0.02
N ILE A 49 12.32 3.11 1.21
CA ILE A 49 13.55 2.37 1.52
C ILE A 49 13.15 1.04 2.13
N LEU A 50 13.58 -0.06 1.51
CA LEU A 50 13.45 -1.40 2.05
C LEU A 50 14.66 -1.69 2.93
N VAL A 51 14.45 -2.07 4.19
CA VAL A 51 15.55 -2.34 5.13
C VAL A 51 15.50 -3.79 5.60
N PHE A 52 16.61 -4.51 5.44
CA PHE A 52 16.81 -5.84 6.00
C PHE A 52 17.70 -5.76 7.23
N PHE A 53 17.34 -6.48 8.29
CA PHE A 53 18.12 -6.55 9.52
C PHE A 53 18.65 -7.95 9.75
N HIS A 54 19.84 -8.06 10.33
CA HIS A 54 20.46 -9.34 10.66
C HIS A 54 21.11 -9.30 12.04
N LYS A 55 21.10 -10.44 12.74
CA LYS A 55 21.68 -10.59 14.09
C LYS A 55 23.17 -10.95 14.09
N PHE A 56 23.74 -11.21 12.92
CA PHE A 56 25.15 -11.55 12.75
C PHE A 56 25.83 -10.49 11.88
N SER A 57 27.04 -10.07 12.29
CA SER A 57 27.88 -9.23 11.44
C SER A 57 28.42 -10.10 10.30
N GLN A 58 27.84 -9.94 9.11
CA GLN A 58 28.25 -10.65 7.91
C GLN A 58 28.66 -9.63 6.83
N THR A 59 29.48 -10.05 5.87
CA THR A 59 29.69 -9.27 4.65
C THR A 59 28.71 -9.76 3.60
N LEU A 60 27.86 -8.89 3.05
CA LEU A 60 27.08 -9.24 1.87
C LEU A 60 28.02 -9.42 0.67
N ASP A 61 27.81 -10.49 -0.08
CA ASP A 61 28.48 -10.68 -1.36
C ASP A 61 27.83 -9.80 -2.44
N GLN A 62 28.60 -9.46 -3.47
CA GLN A 62 28.14 -8.55 -4.52
C GLN A 62 26.93 -9.12 -5.30
N ASN A 63 26.83 -10.44 -5.44
CA ASN A 63 25.72 -11.07 -6.16
C ASN A 63 24.40 -10.89 -5.41
N SER A 64 24.39 -11.03 -4.08
CA SER A 64 23.19 -10.75 -3.28
C SER A 64 22.76 -9.29 -3.39
N ILE A 65 23.72 -8.35 -3.36
CA ILE A 65 23.41 -6.91 -3.53
C ILE A 65 22.78 -6.65 -4.90
N GLN A 66 23.33 -7.23 -5.98
CA GLN A 66 22.80 -7.07 -7.33
C GLN A 66 21.39 -7.64 -7.47
N LEU A 67 21.15 -8.84 -6.94
CA LEU A 67 19.83 -9.47 -6.96
C LEU A 67 18.79 -8.60 -6.25
N VAL A 68 19.12 -8.13 -5.04
CA VAL A 68 18.20 -7.33 -4.25
C VAL A 68 17.94 -5.97 -4.89
N ASN A 69 18.95 -5.35 -5.50
CA ASN A 69 18.77 -4.12 -6.29
C ASN A 69 17.82 -4.34 -7.48
N ALA A 70 17.98 -5.45 -8.21
CA ALA A 70 17.09 -5.78 -9.34
C ALA A 70 15.63 -5.97 -8.89
N VAL A 71 15.42 -6.61 -7.73
CA VAL A 71 14.09 -6.75 -7.13
C VAL A 71 13.53 -5.38 -6.71
N ALA A 72 14.34 -4.52 -6.09
CA ALA A 72 13.92 -3.19 -5.67
C ALA A 72 13.51 -2.30 -6.85
N THR A 73 14.20 -2.38 -7.99
CA THR A 73 13.81 -1.68 -9.22
C THR A 73 12.43 -2.14 -9.71
N GLN A 74 12.15 -3.44 -9.70
CA GLN A 74 10.84 -3.97 -10.10
C GLN A 74 9.73 -3.54 -9.12
N LEU A 75 10.03 -3.49 -7.83
CA LEU A 75 9.08 -3.06 -6.80
C LEU A 75 8.65 -1.59 -6.98
N GLY A 76 9.53 -0.71 -7.48
CA GLY A 76 9.20 0.69 -7.74
C GLY A 76 7.99 0.87 -8.66
N GLY A 77 8.00 0.16 -9.79
CA GLY A 77 6.88 0.17 -10.75
C GLY A 77 5.59 -0.41 -10.17
N LEU A 78 5.69 -1.51 -9.41
CA LEU A 78 4.53 -2.14 -8.78
C LEU A 78 3.89 -1.27 -7.70
N ILE A 79 4.69 -0.64 -6.84
CA ILE A 79 4.21 0.29 -5.82
C ILE A 79 3.48 1.46 -6.47
N GLN A 80 4.05 2.04 -7.53
CA GLN A 80 3.42 3.15 -8.24
C GLN A 80 2.09 2.72 -8.87
N ARG A 81 2.07 1.59 -9.56
CA ARG A 81 0.84 1.04 -10.14
C ARG A 81 -0.22 0.83 -9.07
N LYS A 82 0.14 0.30 -7.90
CA LYS A 82 -0.82 0.07 -6.81
C LYS A 82 -1.35 1.38 -6.21
N LYS A 83 -0.49 2.39 -6.05
CA LYS A 83 -0.90 3.74 -5.62
C LYS A 83 -1.90 4.35 -6.60
N SER A 84 -1.63 4.27 -7.91
CA SER A 84 -2.54 4.76 -8.95
C SER A 84 -3.89 4.04 -8.95
N GLU A 85 -3.88 2.71 -8.81
CA GLU A 85 -5.10 1.89 -8.72
C GLU A 85 -5.96 2.29 -7.50
N LEU A 86 -5.33 2.47 -6.33
CA LEU A 86 -6.02 2.88 -5.11
C LEU A 86 -6.58 4.32 -5.22
N ALA A 87 -5.82 5.24 -5.80
CA ALA A 87 -6.26 6.60 -6.05
C ALA A 87 -7.49 6.63 -6.98
N LEU A 88 -7.45 5.86 -8.07
CA LEU A 88 -8.58 5.71 -8.99
C LEU A 88 -9.79 5.10 -8.29
N LYS A 89 -9.60 4.05 -7.49
CA LYS A 89 -10.68 3.42 -6.73
C LYS A 89 -11.33 4.41 -5.77
N LYS A 90 -10.54 5.20 -5.05
CA LYS A 90 -11.04 6.23 -4.12
C LYS A 90 -11.79 7.35 -4.86
N ALA A 91 -11.25 7.84 -5.98
CA ALA A 91 -11.91 8.84 -6.80
C ALA A 91 -13.26 8.33 -7.32
N ASN A 92 -13.30 7.10 -7.84
CA ASN A 92 -14.55 6.48 -8.30
C ASN A 92 -15.57 6.28 -7.17
N GLN A 93 -15.13 5.90 -5.97
CA GLN A 93 -16.00 5.81 -4.80
C GLN A 93 -16.60 7.18 -4.44
N ASN A 94 -15.77 8.22 -4.41
CA ASN A 94 -16.22 9.59 -4.13
C ASN A 94 -17.20 10.10 -5.20
N LEU A 95 -16.91 9.85 -6.49
CA LEU A 95 -17.80 10.22 -7.59
C LEU A 95 -19.15 9.51 -7.49
N LYS A 96 -19.16 8.21 -7.15
CA LYS A 96 -20.41 7.47 -6.92
C LYS A 96 -21.22 8.06 -5.77
N LEU A 97 -20.57 8.44 -4.67
CA LEU A 97 -21.26 9.09 -3.54
C LEU A 97 -21.88 10.42 -3.97
N ILE A 98 -21.11 11.31 -4.59
CA ILE A 98 -21.62 12.61 -5.03
C ILE A 98 -22.74 12.44 -6.07
N ALA A 99 -22.59 11.49 -6.99
CA ALA A 99 -23.60 11.18 -8.00
C ALA A 99 -24.83 10.45 -7.44
N SER A 100 -24.82 10.03 -6.17
CA SER A 100 -25.96 9.35 -5.53
C SER A 100 -26.82 10.25 -4.66
N PHE A 101 -26.33 11.43 -4.31
CA PHE A 101 -27.06 12.38 -3.45
C PHE A 101 -27.47 13.64 -4.22
N ASP A 102 -28.60 14.21 -3.85
CA ASP A 102 -29.00 15.56 -4.21
C ASP A 102 -28.29 16.56 -3.29
N ILE A 103 -27.56 17.52 -3.86
CA ILE A 103 -26.67 18.43 -3.10
C ILE A 103 -27.46 19.40 -2.22
N LEU A 104 -28.71 19.71 -2.58
CA LEU A 104 -29.56 20.65 -1.83
C LEU A 104 -30.18 19.99 -0.59
N THR A 105 -30.52 18.71 -0.67
CA THR A 105 -31.26 18.01 0.38
C THR A 105 -30.44 16.97 1.14
N SER A 106 -29.26 16.61 0.65
CA SER A 106 -28.45 15.48 1.16
C SER A 106 -29.21 14.13 1.16
N LEU A 107 -30.30 14.03 0.41
CA LEU A 107 -31.08 12.82 0.20
C LEU A 107 -30.60 12.08 -1.06
N ALA A 108 -30.89 10.79 -1.15
CA ALA A 108 -30.62 10.03 -2.37
C ALA A 108 -31.34 10.68 -3.55
N ASN A 109 -30.62 10.92 -4.65
CA ASN A 109 -31.24 11.54 -5.82
C ASN A 109 -32.17 10.57 -6.54
N ARG A 110 -32.99 11.11 -7.46
CA ARG A 110 -34.02 10.33 -8.14
C ARG A 110 -33.48 9.08 -8.83
N ARG A 111 -32.32 9.20 -9.48
CA ARG A 111 -31.67 8.06 -10.16
C ARG A 111 -31.30 6.95 -9.17
N THR A 112 -30.66 7.30 -8.06
CA THR A 112 -30.27 6.32 -7.03
C THR A 112 -31.49 5.69 -6.37
N PHE A 113 -32.55 6.46 -6.14
CA PHE A 113 -33.82 5.93 -5.66
C PHE A 113 -34.39 4.89 -6.63
N ASP A 114 -34.48 5.22 -7.92
CA ASP A 114 -35.05 4.31 -8.93
C ASP A 114 -34.21 3.03 -9.06
N GLU A 115 -32.87 3.13 -9.06
CA GLU A 115 -31.95 1.98 -9.09
C GLU A 115 -32.12 1.07 -7.86
N TYR A 116 -32.15 1.66 -6.66
CA TYR A 116 -32.35 0.91 -5.42
C TYR A 116 -33.74 0.25 -5.36
N PHE A 117 -34.77 1.00 -5.77
CA PHE A 117 -36.14 0.52 -5.82
C PHE A 117 -36.26 -0.69 -6.75
N HIS A 118 -35.72 -0.59 -7.97
CA HIS A 118 -35.77 -1.68 -8.94
C HIS A 118 -35.02 -2.93 -8.45
N GLN A 119 -33.83 -2.75 -7.84
CA GLN A 119 -33.05 -3.86 -7.28
C GLN A 119 -33.81 -4.57 -6.14
N LYS A 120 -34.40 -3.79 -5.22
CA LYS A 120 -35.18 -4.37 -4.11
C LYS A 120 -36.47 -5.00 -4.58
N TRP A 121 -37.12 -4.41 -5.58
CA TRP A 121 -38.33 -4.93 -6.17
C TRP A 121 -38.10 -6.32 -6.78
N GLU A 122 -37.01 -6.52 -7.54
CA GLU A 122 -36.66 -7.84 -8.09
C GLU A 122 -36.35 -8.90 -7.01
N GLN A 123 -35.74 -8.50 -5.90
CA GLN A 123 -35.48 -9.42 -4.77
C GLN A 123 -36.78 -9.86 -4.08
N LEU A 124 -37.80 -9.02 -4.06
CA LEU A 124 -39.05 -9.26 -3.33
C LEU A 124 -40.16 -9.91 -4.19
N ILE A 125 -40.10 -9.77 -5.52
CA ILE A 125 -41.05 -10.40 -6.46
C ILE A 125 -41.24 -11.91 -6.20
N PRO A 126 -40.19 -12.72 -6.02
CA PRO A 126 -40.34 -14.16 -5.77
C PRO A 126 -41.07 -14.47 -4.46
N PHE A 127 -40.86 -13.66 -3.42
CA PHE A 127 -41.53 -13.84 -2.13
C PHE A 127 -43.01 -13.52 -2.23
N LEU A 128 -43.37 -12.41 -2.88
CA LEU A 128 -44.78 -11.98 -2.99
C LEU A 128 -45.61 -12.92 -3.89
N LYS A 129 -45.01 -13.52 -4.93
CA LYS A 129 -45.67 -14.52 -5.77
C LYS A 129 -46.04 -15.81 -5.01
N ASN A 130 -45.27 -16.18 -3.98
CA ASN A 130 -45.57 -17.34 -3.14
C ASN A 130 -46.69 -17.09 -2.11
N PHE A 131 -47.01 -15.83 -1.78
CA PHE A 131 -48.13 -15.50 -0.90
C PHE A 131 -49.48 -15.46 -1.65
N SER A 132 -49.49 -15.20 -2.96
CA SER A 132 -50.71 -15.18 -3.77
C SER A 132 -51.26 -16.54 -4.19
N THR A 133 -50.52 -17.63 -3.95
CA THR A 133 -50.95 -19.02 -4.25
C THR A 133 -51.52 -19.75 -3.03
N LEU A 134 -51.64 -19.07 -1.88
CA LEU A 134 -52.16 -19.59 -0.61
C LEU A 134 -53.54 -19.04 -0.21
N CYS A 135 -54.19 -18.27 -1.08
CA CYS A 135 -55.59 -17.86 -0.96
C CYS A 135 -56.41 -18.40 -2.14
#